data_AF-A0A5J6BYG6-F1
#
_entry.id   AF-A0A5J6BYG6-F1
#
_cell.length_a   1.000
_cell.length_b   1.000
_cell.length_c   1.000
_cell.angle_alpha   90.00
_cell.angle_beta   90.00
_cell.angle_gamma   90.00
#
_symmetry.space_group_name_H-M   'P 1'
#
loop_
_entity.id
_entity.type
_entity.pdbx_description
1 polymer ?
#
loop_
_entity_poly.entity_id
_entity_poly.type
_entity_poly.pdbx_seq_one_letter_code
_entity_poly.pdbx_strand_id
1 'polypeptide(L)'
;THWGLVCPAETPEGQACGLVKNLSLMCYVSVGNITNVLTDYLEESGLVILEEYDAIANPSATKVFVNGIWVGVHDRPHQLVRSVKSLRGSTLPNEISMVWDIRDREFKIFSDAGRVCRPLYVIDTDPTSYNKGRLKLTRNTMDKVQLTLEAKAANAPLAEEHPDRMTWEDLLSARVVEYLDADEEETAMIIMNPDDLEEHHMVRQGIK
;
A
#
# COMPACT_ATOMS: atom_id res chain seq x y z
N THR A 1 5.05 -3.63 -16.16
CA THR A 1 4.09 -2.90 -15.30
C THR A 1 2.61 -3.09 -15.64
N HIS A 2 2.18 -3.84 -16.68
CA HIS A 2 0.73 -4.01 -16.96
C HIS A 2 0.01 -5.09 -16.12
N TRP A 3 0.77 -6.01 -15.51
CA TRP A 3 0.23 -7.17 -14.79
C TRP A 3 -0.70 -6.74 -13.65
N GLY A 4 -1.92 -7.30 -13.62
CA GLY A 4 -2.91 -6.98 -12.60
C GLY A 4 -3.59 -5.63 -12.73
N LEU A 5 -3.12 -4.73 -13.60
CA LEU A 5 -3.69 -3.39 -13.84
C LEU A 5 -4.52 -3.34 -15.12
N VAL A 6 -4.02 -3.95 -16.20
CA VAL A 6 -4.63 -3.96 -17.53
C VAL A 6 -4.90 -5.40 -17.96
N CYS A 7 -6.05 -5.65 -18.60
CA CYS A 7 -6.36 -6.95 -19.18
C CYS A 7 -5.38 -7.27 -20.33
N PRO A 8 -4.64 -8.40 -20.27
CA PRO A 8 -3.65 -8.72 -21.30
C PRO A 8 -4.28 -9.21 -22.62
N ALA A 9 -5.53 -9.68 -22.58
CA ALA A 9 -6.21 -10.30 -23.73
C ALA A 9 -7.15 -9.33 -24.46
N GLU A 10 -7.73 -8.36 -23.74
CA GLU A 10 -8.78 -7.50 -24.27
C GLU A 10 -8.20 -6.24 -24.91
N THR A 11 -7.64 -6.40 -26.12
CA THR A 11 -7.20 -5.28 -26.97
C THR A 11 -7.71 -5.52 -28.40
N PRO A 12 -8.17 -4.47 -29.12
CA PRO A 12 -8.69 -4.63 -30.47
C PRO A 12 -7.59 -5.04 -31.46
N GLU A 13 -7.97 -5.79 -32.49
CA GLU A 13 -7.07 -6.11 -33.60
C GLU A 13 -6.83 -4.90 -34.52
N GLY A 14 -5.79 -4.97 -35.36
CA GLY A 14 -5.47 -3.94 -36.34
C GLY A 14 -4.65 -2.78 -35.77
N GLN A 15 -4.89 -1.56 -36.27
CA GLN A 15 -4.07 -0.37 -35.94
C GLN A 15 -4.14 0.05 -34.47
N ALA A 16 -5.22 -0.32 -33.77
CA ALA A 16 -5.43 0.02 -32.36
C ALA A 16 -4.86 -1.01 -31.38
N CYS A 17 -4.24 -2.08 -31.87
CA CYS A 17 -3.66 -3.13 -31.05
C CYS A 17 -2.59 -2.57 -30.11
N GLY A 18 -2.80 -2.73 -28.80
CA GLY A 18 -1.93 -2.20 -27.76
C GLY A 18 -2.12 -0.72 -27.41
N LEU A 19 -2.86 0.04 -28.22
CA LEU A 19 -3.23 1.44 -27.95
C LEU A 19 -4.46 1.51 -27.04
N VAL A 20 -5.51 0.77 -27.40
CA VAL A 20 -6.71 0.66 -26.56
C VAL A 20 -6.48 -0.45 -25.54
N LYS A 21 -6.60 -0.07 -24.27
CA LYS A 21 -6.36 -0.93 -23.11
C LYS A 21 -7.60 -0.91 -22.22
N ASN A 22 -7.96 -2.09 -21.72
CA ASN A 22 -9.06 -2.24 -20.77
C ASN A 22 -8.51 -2.52 -19.37
N LEU A 23 -9.07 -1.85 -18.36
CA LEU A 23 -8.67 -2.04 -16.96
C LEU A 23 -9.05 -3.44 -16.47
N SER A 24 -8.26 -3.99 -15.56
CA SER A 24 -8.59 -5.26 -14.89
C SER A 24 -9.78 -5.10 -13.94
N LEU A 25 -10.42 -6.22 -13.56
CA LEU A 25 -11.64 -6.20 -12.72
C LEU A 25 -11.43 -5.55 -11.34
N MET A 26 -10.26 -5.75 -10.73
CA MET A 26 -9.93 -5.22 -9.40
C MET A 26 -9.18 -3.88 -9.47
N CYS A 27 -9.03 -3.33 -10.67
CA CYS A 27 -8.32 -2.09 -10.88
C CYS A 27 -9.04 -0.93 -10.19
N TYR A 28 -8.28 -0.11 -9.46
CA TYR A 28 -8.73 1.13 -8.87
C TYR A 28 -7.93 2.30 -9.48
N VAL A 29 -8.58 3.40 -9.82
CA VAL A 29 -7.91 4.61 -10.31
C VAL A 29 -7.95 5.66 -9.21
N SER A 30 -6.79 6.18 -8.81
CA SER A 30 -6.71 7.18 -7.75
C SER A 30 -7.47 8.45 -8.14
N VAL A 31 -8.24 8.99 -7.20
CA VAL A 31 -8.97 10.25 -7.38
C VAL A 31 -8.10 11.46 -7.04
N GLY A 32 -7.02 11.23 -6.30
CA GLY A 32 -6.07 12.24 -5.86
C GLY A 32 -6.61 12.97 -4.64
N ASN A 33 -5.71 13.21 -3.70
CA ASN A 33 -6.04 13.94 -2.49
C ASN A 33 -4.89 14.86 -2.11
N ILE A 34 -5.21 16.13 -1.90
CA ILE A 34 -4.25 17.13 -1.44
C ILE A 34 -4.25 17.03 0.08
N THR A 35 -3.29 16.29 0.62
CA THR A 35 -3.18 16.13 2.08
C THR A 35 -2.14 17.10 2.60
N ASN A 36 -2.53 18.33 2.95
CA ASN A 36 -1.67 19.24 3.74
C ASN A 36 -1.17 18.54 5.01
N VAL A 37 -2.02 17.68 5.59
CA VAL A 37 -1.71 16.79 6.72
C VAL A 37 -0.44 15.96 6.51
N LEU A 38 -0.16 15.53 5.27
CA LEU A 38 1.07 14.78 4.99
C LEU A 38 2.30 15.69 5.15
N THR A 39 2.27 16.88 4.58
CA THR A 39 3.37 17.84 4.69
C THR A 39 3.59 18.26 6.13
N ASP A 40 2.51 18.62 6.85
CA ASP A 40 2.55 18.99 8.26
C ASP A 40 3.17 17.86 9.11
N TYR A 41 2.74 16.61 8.87
CA TYR A 41 3.31 15.45 9.55
C TYR A 41 4.80 15.23 9.25
N LEU A 42 5.23 15.44 7.99
CA LEU A 42 6.63 15.31 7.60
C LEU A 42 7.50 16.37 8.31
N GLU A 43 7.02 17.61 8.40
CA GLU A 43 7.71 18.69 9.13
C GLU A 43 7.84 18.37 10.62
N GLU A 44 6.75 17.91 11.26
CA GLU A 44 6.75 17.51 12.67
C GLU A 44 7.61 16.26 12.95
N SER A 45 7.82 15.40 11.93
CA SER A 45 8.61 14.17 12.05
C SER A 45 10.12 14.40 12.12
N GLY A 46 10.58 15.66 12.07
CA GLY A 46 12.00 16.01 12.12
C GLY A 46 12.68 15.99 10.76
N LEU A 47 11.91 16.26 9.69
CA LEU A 47 12.47 16.51 8.36
C LEU A 47 13.33 17.79 8.40
N VAL A 48 14.55 17.70 7.87
CA VAL A 48 15.41 18.88 7.65
C VAL A 48 15.03 19.47 6.30
N ILE A 49 14.58 20.72 6.29
CA ILE A 49 14.20 21.42 5.06
C ILE A 49 15.38 21.57 4.13
N LEU A 50 15.10 21.66 2.83
CA LEU A 50 16.12 21.71 1.79
C LEU A 50 17.08 22.88 1.95
N GLU A 51 16.59 24.03 2.41
CA GLU A 51 17.37 25.25 2.61
C GLU A 51 18.44 25.10 3.71
N GLU A 52 18.18 24.25 4.70
CA GLU A 52 19.08 23.99 5.84
C GLU A 52 19.98 22.76 5.59
N TYR A 53 19.77 22.04 4.49
CA TYR A 53 20.49 20.82 4.20
C TYR A 53 21.91 21.09 3.68
N ASP A 54 22.90 20.61 4.45
CA ASP A 54 24.29 20.52 4.00
C ASP A 54 24.64 19.08 3.57
N ALA A 55 24.84 18.91 2.25
CA ALA A 55 25.18 17.63 1.64
C ALA A 55 26.57 17.11 2.03
N ILE A 56 27.49 17.98 2.44
CA ILE A 56 28.83 17.60 2.88
C ILE A 56 28.76 17.08 4.31
N ALA A 57 27.98 17.73 5.17
CA ALA A 57 27.80 17.32 6.56
C ALA A 57 27.01 16.02 6.70
N ASN A 58 25.98 15.81 5.86
CA ASN A 58 25.07 14.66 5.97
C ASN A 58 24.93 13.86 4.65
N PRO A 59 26.00 13.23 4.16
CA PRO A 59 26.01 12.55 2.86
C PRO A 59 25.16 11.27 2.80
N SER A 60 24.71 10.76 3.95
CA SER A 60 23.89 9.55 4.08
C SER A 60 22.40 9.83 4.26
N ALA A 61 21.99 11.11 4.31
CA ALA A 61 20.60 11.47 4.50
C ALA A 61 19.74 10.99 3.31
N THR A 62 18.50 10.60 3.60
CA THR A 62 17.53 10.19 2.57
C THR A 62 16.70 11.39 2.16
N LYS A 63 16.59 11.61 0.85
CA LYS A 63 15.77 12.68 0.26
C LYS A 63 14.30 12.29 0.31
N VAL A 64 13.44 13.22 0.73
CA VAL A 64 11.99 13.00 0.80
C VAL A 64 11.30 13.83 -0.27
N PHE A 65 10.55 13.16 -1.13
CA PHE A 65 9.79 13.76 -2.22
C PHE A 65 8.30 13.57 -2.02
N VAL A 66 7.53 14.63 -2.25
CA VAL A 66 6.06 14.59 -2.26
C VAL A 66 5.59 15.10 -3.61
N ASN A 67 4.90 14.25 -4.38
CA ASN A 67 4.42 14.55 -5.74
C ASN A 67 5.54 15.12 -6.66
N GLY A 68 6.76 14.57 -6.51
CA GLY A 68 7.94 15.00 -7.26
C GLY A 68 8.67 16.23 -6.73
N ILE A 69 8.12 16.93 -5.73
CA ILE A 69 8.76 18.08 -5.07
C ILE A 69 9.69 17.56 -3.98
N TRP A 70 10.96 17.95 -4.00
CA TRP A 70 11.90 17.65 -2.93
C TRP A 70 11.61 18.56 -1.73
N VAL A 71 11.05 17.97 -0.66
CA VAL A 71 10.62 18.73 0.54
C VAL A 71 11.78 18.87 1.54
N GLY A 72 12.63 17.85 1.65
CA GLY A 72 13.75 17.89 2.58
C GLY A 72 14.48 16.57 2.67
N VAL A 73 15.26 16.40 3.72
CA VAL A 73 16.01 15.18 3.99
C VAL A 73 15.73 14.66 5.40
N HIS A 74 15.94 13.35 5.58
CA HIS A 74 15.81 12.71 6.88
C HIS A 74 17.00 11.78 7.14
N ASP A 75 17.52 11.81 8.37
CA ASP A 75 18.71 11.05 8.81
C ASP A 75 18.38 9.57 9.13
N ARG A 76 17.19 9.31 9.65
CA ARG A 76 16.65 7.99 10.02
C ARG A 76 15.45 7.57 9.15
N PRO A 77 15.65 7.28 7.85
CA PRO A 77 14.57 7.00 6.90
C PRO A 77 13.71 5.79 7.29
N HIS A 78 14.29 4.75 7.89
CA HIS A 78 13.54 3.57 8.33
C HIS A 78 12.39 3.90 9.28
N GLN A 79 12.61 4.84 10.20
CA GLN A 79 11.59 5.23 11.18
C GLN A 79 10.53 6.07 10.49
N LEU A 80 10.95 7.05 9.68
CA LEU A 80 10.03 7.89 8.90
C LEU A 80 9.12 7.04 8.00
N VAL A 81 9.68 6.15 7.19
CA VAL A 81 8.92 5.30 6.26
C VAL A 81 7.93 4.41 7.03
N ARG A 82 8.36 3.79 8.14
CA ARG A 82 7.47 2.96 8.97
C ARG A 82 6.31 3.79 9.53
N SER A 83 6.61 4.96 10.08
CA SER A 83 5.61 5.85 10.67
C SER A 83 4.62 6.36 9.62
N VAL A 84 5.10 6.89 8.49
CA VAL A 84 4.24 7.39 7.40
C VAL A 84 3.40 6.25 6.80
N LYS A 85 3.99 5.07 6.56
CA LYS A 85 3.22 3.90 6.10
C LYS A 85 2.15 3.50 7.12
N SER A 86 2.37 3.67 8.42
CA SER A 86 1.38 3.33 9.46
C SER A 86 0.15 4.26 9.47
N LEU A 87 0.29 5.47 8.92
CA LEU A 87 -0.82 6.43 8.79
C LEU A 87 -1.78 6.10 7.64
N ARG A 88 -1.38 5.25 6.68
CA ARG A 88 -2.24 4.79 5.59
C ARG A 88 -3.46 4.05 6.17
N GLY A 89 -4.65 4.48 5.77
CA GLY A 89 -5.93 3.91 6.20
C GLY A 89 -6.51 4.50 7.49
N SER A 90 -5.72 5.29 8.23
CA SER A 90 -6.19 6.08 9.36
C SER A 90 -6.26 7.56 8.97
N THR A 91 -5.14 8.27 9.05
CA THR A 91 -5.04 9.69 8.74
C THR A 91 -4.83 9.95 7.25
N LEU A 92 -4.08 9.07 6.59
CA LEU A 92 -3.76 9.17 5.16
C LEU A 92 -4.69 8.28 4.33
N PRO A 93 -5.20 8.78 3.18
CA PRO A 93 -5.98 7.97 2.25
C PRO A 93 -5.28 6.68 1.82
N ASN A 94 -6.07 5.62 1.62
CA ASN A 94 -5.57 4.30 1.22
C ASN A 94 -4.92 4.28 -0.18
N GLU A 95 -5.18 5.29 -1.01
CA GLU A 95 -4.66 5.41 -2.39
C GLU A 95 -3.29 6.12 -2.49
N ILE A 96 -2.76 6.67 -1.40
CA ILE A 96 -1.44 7.31 -1.40
C ILE A 96 -0.38 6.25 -1.62
N SER A 97 0.49 6.44 -2.61
CA SER A 97 1.63 5.55 -2.86
C SER A 97 2.87 6.02 -2.13
N MET A 98 3.65 5.07 -1.62
CA MET A 98 4.80 5.32 -0.76
C MET A 98 5.95 4.39 -1.15
N VAL A 99 6.89 4.92 -1.92
CA VAL A 99 8.00 4.18 -2.51
C VAL A 99 9.30 4.59 -1.82
N TRP A 100 10.01 3.62 -1.24
CA TRP A 100 11.31 3.86 -0.63
C TRP A 100 12.41 3.18 -1.43
N ASP A 101 13.15 3.98 -2.19
CA ASP A 101 14.34 3.53 -2.90
C ASP A 101 15.57 3.61 -1.99
N ILE A 102 16.01 2.45 -1.54
CA ILE A 102 17.16 2.31 -0.63
C ILE A 102 18.48 2.64 -1.36
N ARG A 103 18.58 2.35 -2.66
CA ARG A 103 19.82 2.53 -3.44
C ARG A 103 20.07 4.00 -3.70
N ASP A 104 19.04 4.71 -4.15
CA ASP A 104 19.14 6.14 -4.47
C ASP A 104 18.95 7.02 -3.23
N ARG A 105 18.56 6.42 -2.09
CA ARG A 105 18.25 7.07 -0.83
C ARG A 105 17.17 8.13 -1.02
N GLU A 106 16.06 7.69 -1.60
CA GLU A 106 14.90 8.53 -1.87
C GLU A 106 13.64 7.89 -1.31
N PHE A 107 12.87 8.66 -0.57
CA PHE A 107 11.53 8.30 -0.16
C PHE A 107 10.53 9.18 -0.93
N LYS A 108 9.73 8.56 -1.78
CA LYS A 108 8.80 9.23 -2.70
C LYS A 108 7.38 8.92 -2.28
N ILE A 109 6.57 9.96 -2.13
CA ILE A 109 5.17 9.87 -1.75
C ILE A 109 4.33 10.52 -2.85
N PHE A 110 3.33 9.79 -3.33
CA PHE A 110 2.45 10.24 -4.40
C PHE A 110 1.00 10.24 -3.93
N SER A 111 0.35 11.40 -4.00
CA SER A 111 -1.05 11.63 -3.64
C SER A 111 -1.87 12.17 -4.81
N ASP A 112 -1.29 12.17 -6.01
CA ASP A 112 -1.91 12.59 -7.26
C ASP A 112 -2.97 11.61 -7.77
N ALA A 113 -3.84 12.13 -8.64
CA ALA A 113 -4.92 11.43 -9.30
C ALA A 113 -4.44 10.71 -10.56
N GLY A 114 -5.16 9.67 -10.98
CA GLY A 114 -4.92 8.96 -12.23
C GLY A 114 -3.90 7.82 -12.15
N ARG A 115 -3.35 7.54 -10.95
CA ARG A 115 -2.54 6.34 -10.72
C ARG A 115 -3.44 5.12 -10.72
N VAL A 116 -2.94 4.05 -11.32
CA VAL A 116 -3.67 2.79 -11.43
C VAL A 116 -3.16 1.84 -10.36
N CYS A 117 -4.04 1.43 -9.48
CA CYS A 117 -3.75 0.59 -8.33
C CYS A 117 -4.50 -0.73 -8.40
N ARG A 118 -4.00 -1.75 -7.70
CA ARG A 118 -4.71 -3.01 -7.47
C ARG A 118 -4.69 -3.38 -5.98
N PRO A 119 -5.80 -3.87 -5.42
CA PRO A 119 -5.84 -4.35 -4.06
C PRO A 119 -5.08 -5.67 -3.92
N LEU A 120 -4.24 -5.77 -2.89
CA LEU A 120 -3.51 -6.99 -2.52
C LEU A 120 -3.65 -7.26 -1.03
N TYR A 121 -3.58 -8.54 -0.66
CA TYR A 121 -3.55 -8.93 0.75
C TYR A 121 -2.19 -8.62 1.37
N VAL A 122 -2.23 -8.10 2.59
CA VAL A 122 -1.03 -7.69 3.32
C VAL A 122 -0.51 -8.84 4.18
N ILE A 123 0.80 -9.06 4.12
CA ILE A 123 1.53 -9.93 5.05
C ILE A 123 1.94 -9.09 6.26
N ASP A 124 1.71 -9.62 7.46
CA ASP A 124 2.17 -8.99 8.69
C ASP A 124 3.70 -9.08 8.78
N THR A 125 4.38 -7.95 8.73
CA THR A 125 5.85 -7.88 8.80
C THR A 125 6.36 -7.35 10.13
N ASP A 126 5.47 -6.99 11.06
CA ASP A 126 5.87 -6.40 12.33
C ASP A 126 6.67 -7.43 13.15
N PRO A 127 7.93 -7.14 13.53
CA PRO A 127 8.73 -8.02 14.36
C PRO A 127 8.11 -8.38 15.71
N THR A 128 7.21 -7.53 16.22
CA THR A 128 6.55 -7.66 17.52
C THR A 128 5.23 -8.44 17.45
N SER A 129 4.68 -8.62 16.25
CA SER A 129 3.40 -9.31 16.08
C SER A 129 3.57 -10.83 16.19
N TYR A 130 2.62 -11.48 16.88
CA TYR A 130 2.53 -12.94 16.90
C TYR A 130 2.29 -13.53 15.50
N ASN A 131 1.62 -12.78 14.61
CA ASN A 131 1.28 -13.23 13.27
C ASN A 131 2.36 -12.89 12.22
N LYS A 132 3.58 -12.53 12.66
CA LYS A 132 4.68 -12.15 11.78
C LYS A 132 4.93 -13.19 10.69
N GLY A 133 5.03 -12.69 9.46
CA GLY A 133 5.29 -13.45 8.25
C GLY A 133 4.05 -14.16 7.70
N ARG A 134 2.86 -13.99 8.28
CA ARG A 134 1.62 -14.59 7.78
C ARG A 134 0.69 -13.53 7.20
N LEU A 135 -0.31 -13.97 6.44
CA LEU A 135 -1.36 -13.09 5.95
C LEU A 135 -2.11 -12.45 7.13
N LYS A 136 -2.38 -11.15 7.02
CA LYS A 136 -3.27 -10.44 7.97
C LYS A 136 -4.72 -10.86 7.82
N LEU A 137 -5.10 -11.36 6.65
CA LEU A 137 -6.42 -11.96 6.44
C LEU A 137 -6.50 -13.26 7.25
N THR A 138 -7.38 -13.27 8.25
CA THR A 138 -7.63 -14.44 9.09
C THR A 138 -8.99 -15.06 8.80
N ARG A 139 -9.21 -16.32 9.22
CA ARG A 139 -10.54 -16.96 9.14
C ARG A 139 -11.63 -16.14 9.84
N ASN A 140 -11.32 -15.62 11.03
CA ASN A 140 -12.23 -14.74 11.77
C ASN A 140 -12.62 -13.50 10.96
N THR A 141 -11.69 -12.91 10.21
CA THR A 141 -12.00 -11.79 9.31
C THR A 141 -12.94 -12.23 8.18
N MET A 142 -12.70 -13.41 7.58
CA MET A 142 -13.57 -13.95 6.53
C MET A 142 -14.99 -14.25 7.03
N ASP A 143 -15.11 -14.81 8.24
CA ASP A 143 -16.41 -15.13 8.85
C ASP A 143 -17.23 -13.84 9.08
N LYS A 144 -16.58 -12.75 9.51
CA LYS A 144 -17.21 -11.42 9.63
C LYS A 144 -17.64 -10.83 8.30
N VAL A 145 -16.81 -10.97 7.26
CA VAL A 145 -17.16 -10.54 5.89
C VAL A 145 -18.39 -11.31 5.42
N GLN A 146 -18.40 -12.63 5.59
CA GLN A 146 -19.52 -13.49 5.21
C GLN A 146 -20.81 -13.07 5.93
N LEU A 147 -20.76 -12.88 7.24
CA LEU A 147 -21.90 -12.40 8.02
C LEU A 147 -22.42 -11.05 7.52
N THR A 148 -21.51 -10.12 7.21
CA THR A 148 -21.86 -8.79 6.70
C THR A 148 -22.54 -8.88 5.33
N LEU A 149 -22.06 -9.77 4.45
CA LEU A 149 -22.66 -10.01 3.14
C LEU A 149 -24.05 -10.65 3.25
N GLU A 150 -24.22 -11.63 4.13
CA GLU A 150 -25.51 -12.29 4.37
C GLU A 150 -26.55 -11.33 4.93
N ALA A 151 -26.16 -10.52 5.92
CA ALA A 151 -27.02 -9.49 6.50
C ALA A 151 -27.46 -8.46 5.44
N LYS A 152 -26.53 -8.03 4.58
CA LYS A 152 -26.83 -7.13 3.45
C LYS A 152 -27.77 -7.80 2.43
N ALA A 153 -27.57 -9.08 2.10
CA ALA A 153 -28.43 -9.83 1.19
C ALA A 153 -29.85 -10.03 1.76
N ALA A 154 -29.99 -10.14 3.08
CA ALA A 154 -31.27 -10.22 3.77
C ALA A 154 -31.99 -8.86 3.91
N ASN A 155 -31.48 -7.77 3.31
CA ASN A 155 -31.96 -6.40 3.49
C ASN A 155 -31.98 -5.94 4.96
N ALA A 156 -31.13 -6.52 5.81
CA ALA A 156 -30.97 -6.17 7.22
C ALA A 156 -29.49 -5.91 7.51
N PRO A 157 -28.90 -4.82 6.95
CA PRO A 157 -27.48 -4.54 7.10
C PRO A 157 -27.12 -4.35 8.57
N LEU A 158 -25.95 -4.88 8.96
CA LEU A 158 -25.41 -4.65 10.29
C LEU A 158 -25.17 -3.16 10.52
N ALA A 159 -25.47 -2.69 11.73
CA ALA A 159 -25.19 -1.33 12.15
C ALA A 159 -23.68 -1.02 12.02
N GLU A 160 -23.34 0.25 11.85
CA GLU A 160 -21.94 0.62 11.58
C GLU A 160 -20.98 0.24 12.71
N GLU A 161 -21.46 0.31 13.95
CA GLU A 161 -20.73 -0.01 15.17
C GLU A 161 -20.80 -1.50 15.54
N HIS A 162 -21.42 -2.34 14.70
CA HIS A 162 -21.56 -3.76 15.00
C HIS A 162 -20.19 -4.44 14.99
N PRO A 163 -19.79 -5.17 16.05
CA PRO A 163 -18.43 -5.70 16.21
C PRO A 163 -18.04 -6.74 15.14
N ASP A 164 -19.04 -7.37 14.52
CA ASP A 164 -18.87 -8.35 13.45
C ASP A 164 -19.12 -7.79 12.05
N ARG A 165 -19.39 -6.48 11.93
CA ARG A 165 -19.41 -5.81 10.62
C ARG A 165 -17.99 -5.76 10.07
N MET A 166 -17.84 -6.10 8.80
CA MET A 166 -16.59 -6.00 8.07
C MET A 166 -16.89 -5.68 6.60
N THR A 167 -16.84 -4.40 6.24
CA THR A 167 -16.96 -3.93 4.85
C THR A 167 -15.60 -3.87 4.16
N TRP A 168 -15.60 -3.50 2.88
CA TRP A 168 -14.36 -3.28 2.13
C TRP A 168 -13.52 -2.13 2.73
N GLU A 169 -14.18 -1.05 3.14
CA GLU A 169 -13.55 0.09 3.80
C GLU A 169 -12.94 -0.30 5.14
N ASP A 170 -13.58 -1.20 5.89
CA ASP A 170 -13.05 -1.74 7.14
C ASP A 170 -11.79 -2.58 6.90
N LEU A 171 -11.77 -3.40 5.81
CA LEU A 171 -10.60 -4.18 5.43
C LEU A 171 -9.39 -3.31 5.05
N LEU A 172 -9.65 -2.20 4.36
CA LEU A 172 -8.63 -1.21 4.01
C LEU A 172 -8.11 -0.48 5.26
N SER A 173 -9.02 -0.03 6.13
CA SER A 173 -8.68 0.69 7.36
C SER A 173 -7.92 -0.19 8.36
N ALA A 174 -8.29 -1.48 8.45
CA ALA A 174 -7.56 -2.49 9.23
C ALA A 174 -6.25 -2.96 8.57
N ARG A 175 -5.93 -2.46 7.37
CA ARG A 175 -4.77 -2.85 6.55
C ARG A 175 -4.65 -4.36 6.34
N VAL A 176 -5.79 -5.03 6.17
CA VAL A 176 -5.85 -6.42 5.71
C VAL A 176 -5.61 -6.46 4.20
N VAL A 177 -6.12 -5.46 3.50
CA VAL A 177 -5.93 -5.22 2.07
C VAL A 177 -5.28 -3.85 1.90
N GLU A 178 -4.36 -3.73 0.94
CA GLU A 178 -3.75 -2.46 0.55
C GLU A 178 -3.81 -2.28 -0.97
N TYR A 179 -4.00 -1.04 -1.41
CA TYR A 179 -3.84 -0.67 -2.81
C TYR A 179 -2.36 -0.51 -3.12
N LEU A 180 -1.92 -1.18 -4.16
CA LEU A 180 -0.55 -1.10 -4.68
C LEU A 180 -0.59 -0.56 -6.11
N ASP A 181 0.15 0.51 -6.36
CA ASP A 181 0.34 1.04 -7.70
C ASP A 181 1.61 0.47 -8.37
N ALA A 182 1.80 0.81 -9.64
CA ALA A 182 2.91 0.29 -10.43
C ALA A 182 4.29 0.67 -9.87
N ASP A 183 4.43 1.86 -9.26
CA ASP A 183 5.71 2.32 -8.73
C ASP A 183 6.02 1.67 -7.37
N GLU A 184 5.03 1.52 -6.49
CA GLU A 184 5.22 0.80 -5.22
C GLU A 184 5.47 -0.70 -5.47
N GLU A 185 4.90 -1.27 -6.54
CA GLU A 185 5.13 -2.66 -6.96
C GLU A 185 6.60 -2.98 -7.25
N GLU A 186 7.38 -2.03 -7.79
CA GLU A 186 8.83 -2.24 -8.05
C GLU A 186 9.64 -2.44 -6.76
N THR A 187 9.12 -2.01 -5.61
CA THR A 187 9.76 -2.18 -4.29
C THR A 187 9.10 -3.26 -3.43
N ALA A 188 7.98 -3.82 -3.88
CA ALA A 188 7.22 -4.83 -3.17
C ALA A 188 7.65 -6.24 -3.57
N MET A 189 7.49 -7.20 -2.64
CA MET A 189 7.56 -8.62 -2.97
C MET A 189 6.16 -9.22 -2.88
N ILE A 190 5.67 -9.76 -3.98
CA ILE A 190 4.33 -10.33 -4.10
C ILE A 190 4.46 -11.84 -4.24
N ILE A 191 3.74 -12.55 -3.37
CA ILE A 191 3.64 -14.02 -3.41
C ILE A 191 2.43 -14.38 -4.27
N MET A 192 2.58 -15.37 -5.14
CA MET A 192 1.54 -15.76 -6.09
C MET A 192 0.43 -16.54 -5.39
N ASN A 193 0.79 -17.55 -4.60
CA ASN A 193 -0.17 -18.37 -3.86
C ASN A 193 0.11 -18.33 -2.34
N PRO A 194 -0.93 -18.39 -1.50
CA PRO A 194 -0.74 -18.53 -0.04
C PRO A 194 0.11 -19.74 0.36
N ASP A 195 0.02 -20.85 -0.38
CA ASP A 195 0.78 -22.07 -0.12
C ASP A 195 2.30 -21.86 -0.25
N ASP A 196 2.73 -21.00 -1.18
CA ASP A 196 4.14 -20.66 -1.37
C ASP A 196 4.73 -19.97 -0.13
N LEU A 197 3.90 -19.20 0.60
CA LEU A 197 4.28 -18.56 1.84
C LEU A 197 4.51 -19.60 2.95
N GLU A 198 3.63 -20.61 3.04
CA GLU A 198 3.78 -21.70 4.00
C GLU A 198 5.03 -22.54 3.73
N GLU A 199 5.28 -22.87 2.46
CA GLU A 199 6.50 -23.57 2.05
C GLU A 199 7.75 -22.79 2.43
N HIS A 200 7.79 -21.48 2.15
CA HIS A 200 8.89 -20.62 2.56
C HIS A 200 9.12 -20.62 4.09
N HIS A 201 8.06 -20.66 4.89
CA HIS A 201 8.18 -20.82 6.35
C HIS A 201 8.76 -22.17 6.75
N MET A 202 8.34 -23.26 6.11
CA MET A 202 8.87 -24.60 6.39
C MET A 202 10.37 -24.67 6.07
N VAL A 203 10.79 -24.12 4.94
CA VAL A 203 12.20 -24.05 4.54
C VAL A 203 13.01 -23.22 5.54
N ARG A 204 12.50 -22.05 5.98
CA ARG A 204 13.17 -21.23 7.01
C ARG A 204 13.29 -21.91 8.37
N GLN A 205 12.41 -22.85 8.69
CA GLN A 205 12.45 -23.65 9.91
C GLN A 205 13.30 -24.92 9.77
N GLY A 206 13.84 -25.21 8.58
CA GLY A 206 14.65 -26.40 8.31
C GLY A 206 13.84 -27.70 8.25
N ILE A 207 12.53 -27.62 8.00
CA ILE A 207 11.63 -28.77 7.92
C ILE A 207 11.61 -29.39 6.51
N LYS A 208 12.05 -28.63 5.50
CA LYS A 208 12.23 -29.04 4.11
C LYS A 208 13.63 -28.67 3.62
#